data_AF-A0A966U7W7-F1
#
_entry.id   AF-A0A966U7W7-F1
#
_cell.length_a   1.000
_cell.length_b   1.000
_cell.length_c   1.000
_cell.angle_alpha   90.00
_cell.angle_beta   90.00
_cell.angle_gamma   90.00
#
_symmetry.space_group_name_H-M   'P 1'
#
loop_
_entity.id
_entity.type
_entity.pdbx_description
1 polymer ?
#
loop_
_entity_poly.entity_id
_entity_poly.type
_entity_poly.pdbx_seq_one_letter_code
_entity_poly.pdbx_strand_id
1 'polypeptide(L)'
;MPQNRRLLGTAFTFMACLGFSIVPALAKSSYDAGANALGVMTVRFSIAGLFLIFARLTFGRKESWPTPRQTLILLAIGAVGITAVSLTYFIAIDDIDTSLAIVLWYIYPLFVVAVSWAILKKRPRRNVFIALPFTLAGIAITAGQLSGGSGSAITLVMVSSFLFSFYIISLDKASRGIGLLTNVTVLTIGTAIGYWIVCLFPVTSLDPVFPSDTNTWILIVVLAVFGTTAPFLFSVAGLTRLEASTYSVITTIEPVLGIIVAVIFLGESMSVPRFIGAALAMVKETIERNMLDRIGADLAPFVKLDLIEYGGAVSNPMDHEILGIASAAIRTRDSEAILMPAVAPYATDAKITVPAGIPTYGFSPYLLDPKERFMERFHG
;
A
#
# COMPACT_ATOMS: atom_id res chain seq x y z
N MET A 1 11.03 -11.37 21.00
CA MET A 1 9.68 -10.86 21.37
C MET A 1 8.72 -12.03 21.32
N PRO A 2 7.83 -12.21 22.31
CA PRO A 2 6.84 -13.29 22.30
C PRO A 2 5.95 -13.20 21.05
N GLN A 3 5.64 -14.34 20.42
CA GLN A 3 4.84 -14.42 19.18
C GLN A 3 3.51 -13.65 19.30
N ASN A 4 2.84 -13.75 20.44
CA ASN A 4 1.59 -13.05 20.74
C ASN A 4 1.72 -11.52 20.71
N ARG A 5 2.87 -10.96 21.13
CA ARG A 5 3.08 -9.51 21.13
C ARG A 5 3.22 -8.95 19.72
N ARG A 6 3.84 -9.71 18.81
CA ARG A 6 3.94 -9.33 17.39
C ARG A 6 2.59 -9.42 16.69
N LEU A 7 1.83 -10.49 16.91
CA LEU A 7 0.49 -10.64 16.33
C LEU A 7 -0.45 -9.50 16.76
N LEU A 8 -0.46 -9.16 18.06
CA LEU A 8 -1.20 -8.01 18.58
C LEU A 8 -0.73 -6.69 17.94
N GLY A 9 0.58 -6.52 17.75
CA GLY A 9 1.14 -5.35 17.06
C GLY A 9 0.61 -5.22 15.63
N THR A 10 0.64 -6.31 14.87
CA THR A 10 0.10 -6.35 13.50
C THR A 10 -1.39 -6.07 13.45
N ALA A 11 -2.17 -6.65 14.36
CA ALA A 11 -3.61 -6.41 14.45
C ALA A 11 -3.92 -4.93 14.73
N PHE A 12 -3.21 -4.30 15.67
CA PHE A 12 -3.39 -2.87 15.92
C PHE A 12 -2.98 -2.01 14.73
N THR A 13 -1.88 -2.32 14.04
CA THR A 13 -1.50 -1.59 12.82
C THR A 13 -2.58 -1.69 11.74
N PHE A 14 -3.16 -2.87 11.53
CA PHE A 14 -4.25 -3.05 10.58
C PHE A 14 -5.51 -2.24 10.96
N MET A 15 -5.89 -2.25 12.24
CA MET A 15 -7.01 -1.43 12.74
C MET A 15 -6.75 0.07 12.58
N ALA A 16 -5.50 0.52 12.71
CA ALA A 16 -5.12 1.90 12.44
C ALA A 16 -5.31 2.23 10.95
N CYS A 17 -4.82 1.38 10.04
CA CYS A 17 -4.98 1.57 8.59
C CYS A 17 -6.45 1.64 8.18
N LEU A 18 -7.32 0.80 8.77
CA LEU A 18 -8.76 0.86 8.49
C LEU A 18 -9.34 2.24 8.81
N GLY A 19 -9.05 2.80 9.98
CA GLY A 19 -9.58 4.11 10.34
C GLY A 19 -8.94 5.27 9.56
N PHE A 20 -7.64 5.18 9.24
CA PHE A 20 -6.99 6.16 8.35
C PHE A 20 -7.57 6.13 6.93
N SER A 21 -7.91 4.95 6.42
CA SER A 21 -8.50 4.78 5.08
C SER A 21 -9.89 5.40 4.93
N ILE A 22 -10.61 5.63 6.04
CA ILE A 22 -11.91 6.30 6.04
C ILE A 22 -11.79 7.82 5.91
N VAL A 23 -10.62 8.37 6.27
CA VAL A 23 -10.39 9.82 6.33
C VAL A 23 -10.62 10.50 4.98
N PRO A 24 -10.03 10.06 3.85
CA PRO A 24 -10.20 10.78 2.58
C PRO A 24 -11.65 10.84 2.14
N ALA A 25 -12.40 9.74 2.31
CA ALA A 25 -13.81 9.67 1.92
C ALA A 25 -14.68 10.65 2.71
N LEU A 26 -14.52 10.70 4.03
CA LEU A 26 -15.29 11.63 4.87
C LEU A 26 -14.80 13.08 4.76
N ALA A 27 -13.50 13.30 4.56
CA ALA A 27 -12.93 14.64 4.40
C ALA A 27 -13.40 15.31 3.09
N LYS A 28 -13.57 14.53 2.01
CA LYS A 28 -14.12 15.01 0.74
C LYS A 28 -15.47 15.69 0.93
N SER A 29 -16.39 15.07 1.68
CA SER A 29 -17.69 15.67 1.98
C SER A 29 -17.60 17.00 2.73
N SER A 30 -16.63 17.15 3.63
CA SER A 30 -16.38 18.43 4.31
C SER A 30 -15.83 19.50 3.35
N TYR A 31 -15.04 19.09 2.35
CA TYR A 31 -14.51 20.00 1.33
C TYR A 31 -15.58 20.44 0.35
N ASP A 32 -16.46 19.54 -0.06
CA ASP A 32 -17.61 19.85 -0.92
C ASP A 32 -18.58 20.83 -0.23
N ALA A 33 -18.62 20.85 1.12
CA ALA A 33 -19.36 21.82 1.92
C ALA A 33 -18.64 23.18 2.09
N GLY A 34 -17.48 23.36 1.46
CA GLY A 34 -16.75 24.63 1.41
C GLY A 34 -15.64 24.82 2.44
N ALA A 35 -15.39 23.85 3.33
CA ALA A 35 -14.20 23.89 4.20
C ALA A 35 -12.95 23.47 3.42
N ASN A 36 -11.74 23.82 3.88
CA ASN A 36 -10.50 23.35 3.26
C ASN A 36 -9.69 22.43 4.17
N ALA A 37 -8.67 21.77 3.60
CA ALA A 37 -7.85 20.78 4.29
C ALA A 37 -7.24 21.31 5.59
N LEU A 38 -6.67 22.53 5.55
CA LEU A 38 -6.07 23.15 6.72
C LEU A 38 -7.12 23.41 7.82
N GLY A 39 -8.24 24.04 7.48
CA GLY A 39 -9.32 24.31 8.44
C GLY A 39 -9.86 23.04 9.09
N VAL A 40 -10.17 22.01 8.28
CA VAL A 40 -10.65 20.71 8.76
C VAL A 40 -9.63 20.03 9.67
N MET A 41 -8.35 19.99 9.30
CA MET A 41 -7.32 19.38 10.13
C MET A 41 -7.14 20.11 11.47
N THR A 42 -7.10 21.44 11.45
CA THR A 42 -6.94 22.25 12.67
C THR A 42 -8.02 21.92 13.69
N VAL A 43 -9.29 21.94 13.29
CA VAL A 43 -10.40 21.65 14.22
C VAL A 43 -10.47 20.17 14.59
N ARG A 44 -10.21 19.27 13.64
CA ARG A 44 -10.23 17.82 13.85
C ARG A 44 -9.20 17.38 14.89
N PHE A 45 -7.96 17.86 14.77
CA PHE A 45 -6.89 17.55 15.74
C PHE A 45 -7.13 18.22 17.09
N SER A 46 -7.74 19.41 17.11
CA SER A 46 -8.15 20.07 18.37
C SER A 46 -9.21 19.25 19.11
N ILE A 47 -10.27 18.82 18.41
CA ILE A 47 -11.32 17.96 18.97
C ILE A 47 -10.77 16.61 19.43
N ALA A 48 -9.93 15.96 18.60
CA ALA A 48 -9.27 14.71 18.95
C ALA A 48 -8.39 14.86 20.21
N GLY A 49 -7.66 15.98 20.33
CA GLY A 49 -6.87 16.32 21.51
C GLY A 49 -7.73 16.45 22.78
N LEU A 50 -8.88 17.13 22.69
CA LEU A 50 -9.82 17.25 23.82
C LEU A 50 -10.38 15.89 24.25
N PHE A 51 -10.79 15.03 23.29
CA PHE A 51 -11.24 13.67 23.59
C PHE A 51 -10.15 12.84 24.26
N LEU A 52 -8.90 12.95 23.79
CA LEU A 52 -7.77 12.23 24.37
C LEU A 52 -7.41 12.73 25.77
N ILE A 53 -7.48 14.04 26.02
CA ILE A 53 -7.35 14.61 27.38
C ILE A 53 -8.41 14.01 28.29
N PHE A 54 -9.68 14.01 27.86
CA PHE A 54 -10.77 13.42 28.64
C PHE A 54 -10.56 11.92 28.89
N ALA A 55 -10.21 11.16 27.85
CA ALA A 55 -9.93 9.72 27.95
C ALA A 55 -8.75 9.43 28.89
N ARG A 56 -7.69 10.26 28.86
CA ARG A 56 -6.55 10.14 29.78
C ARG A 56 -6.98 10.44 31.21
N LEU A 57 -7.76 11.51 31.44
CA LEU A 57 -8.22 11.90 32.76
C LEU A 57 -9.20 10.88 33.38
N THR A 58 -9.84 10.03 32.58
CA THR A 58 -10.79 9.01 33.03
C THR A 58 -10.14 7.63 33.13
N PHE A 59 -9.51 7.15 32.06
CA PHE A 59 -8.97 5.79 31.93
C PHE A 59 -7.45 5.71 32.12
N GLY A 60 -6.73 6.80 31.83
CA GLY A 60 -5.26 6.88 31.87
C GLY A 60 -4.67 7.39 33.18
N ARG A 61 -5.46 7.49 34.27
CA ARG A 61 -5.02 8.11 35.55
C ARG A 61 -3.76 7.48 36.15
N LYS A 62 -3.53 6.19 35.88
CA LYS A 62 -2.38 5.43 36.38
C LYS A 62 -1.13 5.60 35.50
N GLU A 63 -1.26 6.19 34.32
CA GLU A 63 -0.11 6.49 33.46
C GLU A 63 0.62 7.73 33.98
N SER A 64 1.91 7.57 34.30
CA SER A 64 2.77 8.70 34.66
C SER A 64 2.94 9.65 33.47
N TRP A 65 2.98 10.95 33.75
CA TRP A 65 3.40 11.91 32.74
C TRP A 65 4.86 11.64 32.32
N PRO A 66 5.22 11.87 31.04
CA PRO A 66 6.60 11.77 30.61
C PRO A 66 7.44 12.85 31.28
N THR A 67 8.77 12.68 31.25
CA THR A 67 9.68 13.76 31.65
C THR A 67 9.45 15.01 30.79
N PRO A 68 9.73 16.24 31.27
CA PRO A 68 9.55 17.46 30.48
C PRO A 68 10.24 17.41 29.11
N ARG A 69 11.43 16.79 29.05
CA ARG A 69 12.16 16.56 27.81
C ARG A 69 11.40 15.63 26.85
N GLN A 70 10.85 14.51 27.34
CA GLN A 70 10.05 13.60 26.51
C GLN A 70 8.76 14.26 26.04
N THR A 71 8.09 15.02 26.90
CA THR A 71 6.90 15.78 26.54
C THR A 71 7.21 16.80 25.44
N LEU A 72 8.30 17.55 25.56
CA LEU A 72 8.72 18.50 24.53
C LEU A 72 9.05 17.80 23.20
N ILE A 73 9.72 16.65 23.25
CA ILE A 73 10.01 15.85 22.05
C ILE A 73 8.71 15.37 21.39
N LEU A 74 7.76 14.81 22.14
CA LEU A 74 6.48 14.35 21.59
C LEU A 74 5.65 15.50 21.02
N LEU A 75 5.61 16.64 21.72
CA LEU A 75 4.98 17.85 21.22
C LEU A 75 5.61 18.30 19.90
N ALA A 76 6.95 18.33 19.81
CA ALA A 76 7.66 18.69 18.59
C ALA A 76 7.42 17.70 17.44
N ILE A 77 7.41 16.39 17.73
CA ILE A 77 7.07 15.35 16.74
C ILE A 77 5.66 15.57 16.20
N GLY A 78 4.69 15.88 17.07
CA GLY A 78 3.33 16.17 16.65
C GLY A 78 3.22 17.49 15.87
N ALA A 79 3.78 18.56 16.43
CA ALA A 79 3.63 19.94 15.96
C ALA A 79 4.42 20.25 14.69
N VAL A 80 5.57 19.61 14.49
CA VAL A 80 6.44 19.82 13.32
C VAL A 80 6.38 18.61 12.41
N GLY A 81 6.44 17.39 12.95
CA GLY A 81 6.49 16.18 12.13
C GLY A 81 5.23 15.99 11.27
N ILE A 82 4.06 15.92 11.88
CA ILE A 82 2.81 15.67 11.15
C ILE A 82 2.43 16.87 10.26
N THR A 83 2.62 18.08 10.76
CA THR A 83 2.26 19.30 10.02
C THR A 83 3.18 19.54 8.84
N ALA A 84 4.50 19.37 8.96
CA ALA A 84 5.42 19.54 7.83
C ALA A 84 5.17 18.50 6.74
N VAL A 85 4.88 17.24 7.11
CA VAL A 85 4.44 16.21 6.16
C VAL A 85 3.18 16.65 5.41
N SER A 86 2.18 17.16 6.14
CA SER A 86 0.90 17.52 5.56
C SER A 86 1.00 18.78 4.69
N LEU A 87 1.75 19.80 5.11
CA LEU A 87 1.94 21.03 4.35
C LEU A 87 2.70 20.81 3.05
N THR A 88 3.80 20.07 3.09
CA THR A 88 4.57 19.76 1.87
C THR A 88 3.72 18.94 0.89
N TYR A 89 2.83 18.09 1.39
CA TYR A 89 1.87 17.37 0.55
C TYR A 89 0.78 18.30 -0.02
N PHE A 90 0.18 19.16 0.80
CA PHE A 90 -0.88 20.08 0.37
C PHE A 90 -0.41 21.10 -0.66
N ILE A 91 0.79 21.64 -0.50
CA ILE A 91 1.38 22.54 -1.51
C ILE A 91 1.63 21.79 -2.82
N ALA A 92 1.95 20.49 -2.76
CA ALA A 92 2.23 19.72 -3.96
C ALA A 92 0.96 19.42 -4.78
N ILE A 93 -0.14 19.04 -4.12
CA ILE A 93 -1.37 18.57 -4.79
C ILE A 93 -2.10 19.63 -5.63
N ASP A 94 -1.75 20.91 -5.48
CA ASP A 94 -2.25 21.97 -6.37
C ASP A 94 -1.62 21.91 -7.77
N ASP A 95 -0.41 21.35 -7.87
CA ASP A 95 0.44 21.33 -9.07
C ASP A 95 0.72 19.90 -9.60
N ILE A 96 0.01 18.90 -9.08
CA ILE A 96 0.12 17.49 -9.51
C ILE A 96 -1.22 16.76 -9.36
N ASP A 97 -1.50 15.82 -10.26
CA ASP A 97 -2.64 14.93 -10.10
C ASP A 97 -2.63 14.22 -8.73
N THR A 98 -3.76 14.30 -8.01
CA THR A 98 -3.88 13.70 -6.67
C THR A 98 -3.59 12.20 -6.66
N SER A 99 -3.97 11.48 -7.74
CA SER A 99 -3.68 10.06 -7.89
C SER A 99 -2.17 9.80 -7.98
N LEU A 100 -1.43 10.67 -8.69
CA LEU A 100 0.02 10.57 -8.82
C LEU A 100 0.71 10.95 -7.50
N ALA A 101 0.23 11.99 -6.82
CA ALA A 101 0.73 12.37 -5.49
C ALA A 101 0.58 11.23 -4.47
N ILE A 102 -0.57 10.57 -4.41
CA ILE A 102 -0.80 9.43 -3.51
C ILE A 102 0.20 8.31 -3.79
N VAL A 103 0.33 7.93 -5.06
CA VAL A 103 1.22 6.85 -5.50
C VAL A 103 2.67 7.15 -5.13
N LEU A 104 3.17 8.35 -5.43
CA LEU A 104 4.51 8.79 -5.05
C LEU A 104 4.68 8.86 -3.53
N TRP A 105 3.64 9.28 -2.80
CA TRP A 105 3.69 9.41 -1.36
C TRP A 105 3.90 8.07 -0.64
N TYR A 106 3.29 7.00 -1.17
CA TYR A 106 3.43 5.63 -0.66
C TYR A 106 4.82 5.00 -0.87
N ILE A 107 5.80 5.76 -1.37
CA ILE A 107 7.22 5.37 -1.30
C ILE A 107 7.80 5.47 0.12
N TYR A 108 7.11 6.16 1.05
CA TYR A 108 7.61 6.36 2.42
C TYR A 108 8.06 5.09 3.16
N PRO A 109 7.46 3.88 3.00
CA PRO A 109 7.92 2.68 3.69
C PRO A 109 9.36 2.32 3.32
N LEU A 110 9.76 2.62 2.07
CA LEU A 110 11.13 2.44 1.60
C LEU A 110 12.06 3.40 2.34
N PHE A 111 11.66 4.66 2.50
CA PHE A 111 12.41 5.62 3.30
C PHE A 111 12.48 5.21 4.77
N VAL A 112 11.40 4.71 5.37
CA VAL A 112 11.42 4.19 6.75
C VAL A 112 12.43 3.06 6.89
N VAL A 113 12.46 2.11 5.96
CA VAL A 113 13.41 1.00 5.95
C VAL A 113 14.85 1.50 5.78
N ALA A 114 15.09 2.37 4.80
CA ALA A 114 16.42 2.91 4.50
C ALA A 114 16.97 3.76 5.65
N VAL A 115 16.17 4.69 6.18
CA VAL A 115 16.55 5.56 7.31
C VAL A 115 16.71 4.74 8.59
N SER A 116 15.84 3.75 8.85
CA SER A 116 16.01 2.84 9.99
C SER A 116 17.32 2.04 9.88
N TRP A 117 17.68 1.58 8.68
CA TRP A 117 18.94 0.87 8.48
C TRP A 117 20.14 1.80 8.67
N ALA A 118 20.12 3.00 8.12
CA ALA A 118 21.20 3.97 8.22
C ALA A 118 21.43 4.47 9.66
N ILE A 119 20.36 4.84 10.37
CA ILE A 119 20.43 5.46 11.71
C ILE A 119 20.50 4.40 12.81
N LEU A 120 19.62 3.39 12.76
CA LEU A 120 19.49 2.40 13.83
C LEU A 120 20.40 1.18 13.61
N LYS A 121 21.11 1.12 12.47
CA LYS A 121 21.97 -0.01 12.06
C LYS A 121 21.24 -1.37 12.06
N LYS A 122 19.91 -1.35 12.00
CA LYS A 122 19.07 -2.54 11.94
C LYS A 122 18.94 -2.97 10.49
N ARG A 123 19.66 -4.02 10.09
CA ARG A 123 19.55 -4.56 8.73
C ARG A 123 18.12 -5.02 8.46
N PRO A 124 17.50 -4.59 7.35
CA PRO A 124 16.20 -5.09 6.95
C PRO A 124 16.27 -6.61 6.72
N ARG A 125 15.17 -7.31 6.98
CA ARG A 125 15.07 -8.74 6.60
C ARG A 125 15.15 -8.86 5.08
N ARG A 126 15.70 -9.97 4.59
CA ARG A 126 15.89 -10.22 3.14
C ARG A 126 14.59 -10.05 2.34
N ASN A 127 13.45 -10.43 2.91
CA ASN A 127 12.12 -10.28 2.31
C ASN A 127 11.74 -8.82 2.03
N VAL A 128 12.25 -7.87 2.82
CA VAL A 128 12.01 -6.44 2.60
C VAL A 128 12.71 -5.99 1.32
N PHE A 129 13.93 -6.46 1.05
CA PHE A 129 14.64 -6.16 -0.21
C PHE A 129 13.94 -6.75 -1.45
N ILE A 130 13.10 -7.77 -1.27
CA ILE A 130 12.30 -8.38 -2.34
C ILE A 130 11.00 -7.57 -2.55
N ALA A 131 10.30 -7.21 -1.47
CA ALA A 131 9.07 -6.42 -1.54
C ALA A 131 9.29 -5.00 -2.10
N LEU A 132 10.44 -4.40 -1.78
CA LEU A 132 10.85 -3.02 -2.09
C LEU A 132 10.81 -2.73 -3.62
N PRO A 133 11.44 -3.52 -4.52
CA PRO A 133 11.24 -3.41 -5.97
C PRO A 133 9.80 -3.57 -6.45
N PHE A 134 9.01 -4.44 -5.82
CA PHE A 134 7.61 -4.66 -6.23
C PHE A 134 6.70 -3.50 -5.84
N THR A 135 6.88 -2.91 -4.65
CA THR A 135 6.21 -1.67 -4.26
C THR A 135 6.60 -0.54 -5.23
N LEU A 136 7.88 -0.40 -5.56
CA LEU A 136 8.35 0.58 -6.55
C LEU A 136 7.77 0.36 -7.95
N ALA A 137 7.67 -0.90 -8.40
CA ALA A 137 7.11 -1.24 -9.71
C ALA A 137 5.59 -0.98 -9.75
N GLY A 138 4.85 -1.34 -8.68
CA GLY A 138 3.42 -1.04 -8.58
C GLY A 138 3.16 0.47 -8.56
N ILE A 139 3.99 1.23 -7.82
CA ILE A 139 3.99 2.69 -7.83
C ILE A 139 4.28 3.22 -9.23
N ALA A 140 5.34 2.74 -9.90
CA ALA A 140 5.72 3.20 -11.23
C ALA A 140 4.69 2.86 -12.32
N ILE A 141 4.03 1.70 -12.25
CA ILE A 141 2.95 1.32 -13.17
C ILE A 141 1.73 2.21 -12.95
N THR A 142 1.37 2.48 -11.69
CA THR A 142 0.22 3.35 -11.37
C THR A 142 0.52 4.80 -11.74
N ALA A 143 1.76 5.26 -11.55
CA ALA A 143 2.23 6.59 -11.92
C ALA A 143 2.42 6.76 -13.44
N GLY A 144 2.88 5.73 -14.15
CA GLY A 144 3.15 5.78 -15.60
C GLY A 144 1.91 5.89 -16.47
N GLN A 145 0.71 5.72 -15.90
CA GLN A 145 -0.56 6.03 -16.56
C GLN A 145 -1.06 7.44 -16.26
N LEU A 146 -0.35 8.21 -15.44
CA LEU A 146 -0.74 9.53 -14.97
C LEU A 146 0.29 10.56 -15.46
N SER A 147 -0.08 11.34 -16.48
CA SER A 147 0.70 12.47 -16.97
C SER A 147 0.16 13.78 -16.39
N GLY A 148 0.96 14.52 -15.60
CA GLY A 148 0.49 15.82 -15.10
C GLY A 148 1.08 16.28 -13.76
N GLY A 149 2.39 16.53 -13.67
CA GLY A 149 2.98 17.10 -12.46
C GLY A 149 4.19 17.97 -12.73
N SER A 150 4.26 19.14 -12.08
CA SER A 150 5.47 19.94 -12.09
C SER A 150 6.61 19.22 -11.35
N GLY A 151 7.86 19.40 -11.78
CA GLY A 151 9.02 18.81 -11.11
C GLY A 151 9.14 19.25 -9.64
N SER A 152 8.68 20.46 -9.32
CA SER A 152 8.57 20.97 -7.95
C SER A 152 7.54 20.21 -7.12
N ALA A 153 6.36 19.93 -7.66
CA ALA A 153 5.31 19.17 -6.95
C ALA A 153 5.76 17.74 -6.65
N ILE A 154 6.37 17.06 -7.63
CA ILE A 154 6.96 15.72 -7.44
C ILE A 154 8.00 15.76 -6.32
N THR A 155 8.88 16.76 -6.32
CA THR A 155 9.90 16.92 -5.28
C THR A 155 9.26 17.12 -3.90
N LEU A 156 8.22 17.94 -3.80
CA LEU A 156 7.51 18.19 -2.53
C LEU A 156 6.82 16.93 -1.99
N VAL A 157 6.18 16.12 -2.85
CA VAL A 157 5.62 14.82 -2.43
C VAL A 157 6.70 13.87 -1.92
N MET A 158 7.85 13.82 -2.61
CA MET A 158 9.00 13.01 -2.18
C MET A 158 9.56 13.49 -0.83
N VAL A 159 9.65 14.81 -0.63
CA VAL A 159 10.03 15.41 0.67
C VAL A 159 9.01 15.06 1.75
N SER A 160 7.71 15.16 1.48
CA SER A 160 6.64 14.77 2.42
C SER A 160 6.79 13.32 2.88
N SER A 161 6.99 12.41 1.92
CA SER A 161 7.20 10.97 2.17
C SER A 161 8.44 10.71 3.01
N PHE A 162 9.52 11.45 2.73
CA PHE A 162 10.77 11.35 3.45
C PHE A 162 10.64 11.90 4.88
N LEU A 163 9.98 13.03 5.08
CA LEU A 163 9.65 13.59 6.40
C LEU A 163 8.79 12.64 7.22
N PHE A 164 7.83 11.94 6.59
CA PHE A 164 7.01 10.96 7.26
C PHE A 164 7.84 9.80 7.83
N SER A 165 8.92 9.42 7.14
CA SER A 165 9.85 8.41 7.66
C SER A 165 10.54 8.84 8.96
N PHE A 166 10.99 10.09 9.04
CA PHE A 166 11.57 10.65 10.27
C PHE A 166 10.55 10.76 11.38
N TYR A 167 9.31 11.17 11.05
CA TYR A 167 8.20 11.21 11.99
C TYR A 167 7.98 9.84 12.63
N ILE A 168 7.81 8.77 11.84
CA ILE A 168 7.56 7.41 12.34
C ILE A 168 8.74 6.90 13.19
N ILE A 169 9.98 7.10 12.73
CA ILE A 169 11.17 6.62 13.46
C ILE A 169 11.36 7.38 14.78
N SER A 170 11.15 8.70 14.77
CA SER A 170 11.22 9.53 15.97
C SER A 170 10.10 9.16 16.94
N LEU A 171 8.90 8.88 16.43
CA LEU A 171 7.76 8.46 17.23
C LEU A 171 8.01 7.09 17.87
N ASP A 172 8.52 6.07 17.17
CA ASP A 172 8.90 4.77 17.77
C ASP A 172 9.84 4.99 18.95
N LYS A 173 10.91 5.77 18.74
CA LYS A 173 11.92 6.02 19.78
C LYS A 173 11.35 6.79 20.97
N ALA A 174 10.60 7.87 20.73
CA ALA A 174 10.04 8.72 21.78
C ALA A 174 8.90 8.03 22.55
N SER A 175 8.19 7.10 21.92
CA SER A 175 7.05 6.40 22.52
C SER A 175 7.41 5.34 23.56
N ARG A 176 8.69 4.95 23.64
CA ARG A 176 9.12 3.86 24.53
C ARG A 176 9.07 4.29 25.99
N GLY A 177 8.40 3.49 26.81
CA GLY A 177 8.28 3.71 28.24
C GLY A 177 7.23 4.75 28.65
N ILE A 178 6.41 5.22 27.71
CA ILE A 178 5.29 6.13 27.98
C ILE A 178 3.98 5.36 27.84
N GLY A 179 3.02 5.61 28.74
CA GLY A 179 1.67 5.07 28.65
C GLY A 179 0.99 5.45 27.34
N LEU A 180 0.18 4.54 26.79
CA LEU A 180 -0.39 4.70 25.44
C LEU A 180 -1.27 5.94 25.34
N LEU A 181 -2.18 6.13 26.30
CA LEU A 181 -3.11 7.26 26.28
C LEU A 181 -2.35 8.58 26.41
N THR A 182 -1.39 8.66 27.35
CA THR A 182 -0.58 9.84 27.61
C THR A 182 0.27 10.20 26.39
N ASN A 183 0.91 9.21 25.76
CA ASN A 183 1.70 9.43 24.56
C ASN A 183 0.87 10.02 23.42
N VAL A 184 -0.23 9.35 23.07
CA VAL A 184 -1.11 9.78 21.97
C VAL A 184 -1.76 11.13 22.28
N THR A 185 -2.09 11.40 23.55
CA THR A 185 -2.60 12.72 23.98
C THR A 185 -1.57 13.82 23.70
N VAL A 186 -0.34 13.68 24.19
CA VAL A 186 0.71 14.70 24.00
C VAL A 186 1.03 14.88 22.52
N LEU A 187 1.14 13.80 21.77
CA LEU A 187 1.38 13.84 20.33
C LEU A 187 0.27 14.63 19.59
N THR A 188 -1.00 14.31 19.87
CA THR A 188 -2.15 14.93 19.20
C THR A 188 -2.29 16.40 19.57
N ILE A 189 -2.04 16.77 20.84
CA ILE A 189 -1.97 18.17 21.27
C ILE A 189 -0.86 18.91 20.50
N GLY A 190 0.32 18.31 20.37
CA GLY A 190 1.40 18.85 19.56
C GLY A 190 0.94 19.12 18.13
N THR A 191 0.30 18.15 17.49
CA THR A 191 -0.23 18.30 16.13
C THR A 191 -1.27 19.41 16.02
N ALA A 192 -2.20 19.51 16.97
CA ALA A 192 -3.16 20.61 17.01
C ALA A 192 -2.47 21.98 17.11
N ILE A 193 -1.48 22.10 18.01
CA ILE A 193 -0.65 23.32 18.15
C ILE A 193 0.03 23.65 16.83
N GLY A 194 0.63 22.66 16.17
CA GLY A 194 1.30 22.85 14.90
C GLY A 194 0.37 23.41 13.83
N TYR A 195 -0.84 22.85 13.68
CA TYR A 195 -1.82 23.37 12.73
C TYR A 195 -2.29 24.78 13.07
N TRP A 196 -2.51 25.09 14.35
CA TRP A 196 -2.83 26.45 14.79
C TRP A 196 -1.70 27.45 14.50
N ILE A 197 -0.43 27.06 14.67
CA ILE A 197 0.71 27.90 14.29
C ILE A 197 0.67 28.21 12.79
N VAL A 198 0.39 27.22 11.95
CA VAL A 198 0.27 27.43 10.50
C VAL A 198 -0.90 28.38 10.18
N CYS A 199 -2.05 28.23 10.84
CA CYS A 199 -3.18 29.14 10.67
C CYS A 199 -2.85 30.59 11.08
N LEU A 200 -1.96 30.80 12.06
CA LEU A 200 -1.53 32.11 12.53
C LEU A 200 -0.43 32.74 11.66
N PHE A 201 0.33 31.93 10.95
CA PHE A 201 1.40 32.36 10.04
C PHE A 201 1.16 31.77 8.64
N PRO A 202 0.15 32.27 7.88
CA PRO A 202 -0.21 31.69 6.61
C PRO A 202 0.97 31.75 5.64
N VAL A 203 1.30 30.60 5.06
CA VAL A 203 2.17 30.53 3.89
C VAL A 203 1.28 30.86 2.69
N THR A 204 1.70 31.81 1.86
CA THR A 204 0.91 32.38 0.76
C THR A 204 0.11 31.32 0.00
N SER A 205 -1.23 31.39 0.02
CA SER A 205 -2.28 30.49 -0.54
C SER A 205 -2.96 29.45 0.39
N LEU A 206 -2.53 29.30 1.65
CA LEU A 206 -3.11 28.32 2.58
C LEU A 206 -3.95 28.95 3.72
N ASP A 207 -4.78 29.94 3.44
CA ASP A 207 -5.65 30.49 4.48
C ASP A 207 -6.68 29.44 4.95
N PRO A 208 -6.87 29.23 6.26
CA PRO A 208 -7.79 28.22 6.74
C PRO A 208 -9.24 28.62 6.47
N VAL A 209 -10.00 27.74 5.81
CA VAL A 209 -11.45 27.86 5.65
C VAL A 209 -12.11 26.85 6.57
N PHE A 210 -12.71 27.36 7.63
CA PHE A 210 -13.34 26.54 8.65
C PHE A 210 -14.77 26.12 8.25
N PRO A 211 -15.26 24.99 8.79
CA PRO A 211 -16.63 24.53 8.59
C PRO A 211 -17.66 25.57 9.05
N SER A 212 -18.68 25.80 8.23
CA SER A 212 -19.73 26.78 8.50
C SER A 212 -21.06 26.13 8.92
N ASP A 213 -21.35 24.92 8.47
CA ASP A 213 -22.61 24.23 8.70
C ASP A 213 -22.51 23.13 9.77
N THR A 214 -23.64 22.84 10.43
CA THR A 214 -23.73 21.86 11.52
C THR A 214 -23.41 20.43 11.06
N ASN A 215 -23.76 20.06 9.84
CA ASN A 215 -23.51 18.70 9.34
C ASN A 215 -22.01 18.45 9.18
N THR A 216 -21.26 19.41 8.64
CA THR A 216 -19.81 19.32 8.53
C THR A 216 -19.13 19.26 9.90
N TRP A 217 -19.64 19.97 10.91
CA TRP A 217 -19.15 19.83 12.29
C TRP A 217 -19.37 18.42 12.86
N ILE A 218 -20.54 17.82 12.63
CA ILE A 218 -20.81 16.42 13.03
C ILE A 218 -19.85 15.47 12.32
N LEU A 219 -19.67 15.63 11.01
CA LEU A 219 -18.70 14.84 10.22
C LEU A 219 -17.28 14.96 10.76
N ILE A 220 -16.87 16.16 11.18
CA ILE A 220 -15.56 16.40 11.76
C ILE A 220 -15.39 15.75 13.13
N VAL A 221 -16.45 15.72 13.96
CA VAL A 221 -16.42 14.98 15.23
C VAL A 221 -16.25 13.48 14.96
N VAL A 222 -16.98 12.93 13.99
CA VAL A 222 -16.82 11.53 13.55
C VAL A 222 -15.39 11.27 13.05
N LEU A 223 -14.84 12.16 12.22
CA LEU A 223 -13.46 12.10 11.73
C LEU A 223 -12.43 12.22 12.86
N ALA A 224 -12.68 13.05 13.87
CA ALA A 224 -11.81 13.20 15.02
C ALA A 224 -11.74 11.89 15.82
N VAL A 225 -12.86 11.20 16.00
CA VAL A 225 -12.90 9.93 16.74
C VAL A 225 -12.36 8.76 15.92
N PHE A 226 -12.98 8.49 14.76
CA PHE A 226 -12.73 7.28 13.96
C PHE A 226 -11.60 7.43 12.95
N GLY A 227 -11.29 8.65 12.53
CA GLY A 227 -10.18 8.95 11.63
C GLY A 227 -8.89 9.39 12.32
N THR A 228 -8.96 9.87 13.57
CA THR A 228 -7.77 10.36 14.31
C THR A 228 -7.56 9.63 15.63
N THR A 229 -8.43 9.81 16.62
CA THR A 229 -8.20 9.34 17.99
C THR A 229 -8.01 7.82 18.04
N ALA A 230 -8.95 7.03 17.52
CA ALA A 230 -8.85 5.58 17.52
C ALA A 230 -7.68 5.08 16.66
N PRO A 231 -7.49 5.55 15.40
CA PRO A 231 -6.34 5.14 14.59
C PRO A 231 -4.99 5.51 15.19
N PHE A 232 -4.83 6.66 15.84
CA PHE A 232 -3.58 7.04 16.51
C PHE A 232 -3.29 6.14 17.71
N LEU A 233 -4.33 5.80 18.51
CA LEU A 233 -4.19 4.83 19.60
C LEU A 233 -3.73 3.47 19.08
N PHE A 234 -4.36 2.96 18.03
CA PHE A 234 -3.95 1.70 17.40
C PHE A 234 -2.57 1.79 16.74
N SER A 235 -2.25 2.90 16.10
CA SER A 235 -0.95 3.15 15.47
C SER A 235 0.18 3.10 16.48
N VAL A 236 0.09 3.87 17.57
CA VAL A 236 1.11 3.87 18.63
C VAL A 236 1.14 2.51 19.37
N ALA A 237 -0.01 1.86 19.57
CA ALA A 237 -0.06 0.52 20.14
C ALA A 237 0.66 -0.52 19.25
N GLY A 238 0.50 -0.43 17.93
CA GLY A 238 1.21 -1.25 16.94
C GLY A 238 2.71 -0.93 16.91
N LEU A 239 3.05 0.35 16.82
CA LEU A 239 4.43 0.84 16.72
C LEU A 239 5.27 0.51 17.97
N THR A 240 4.69 0.52 19.16
CA THR A 240 5.37 0.12 20.41
C THR A 240 5.54 -1.40 20.59
N ARG A 241 4.93 -2.19 19.69
CA ARG A 241 5.00 -3.67 19.68
C ARG A 241 5.77 -4.22 18.48
N LEU A 242 5.85 -3.46 17.40
CA LEU A 242 6.59 -3.77 16.19
C LEU A 242 7.84 -2.89 16.08
N GLU A 243 8.69 -3.16 15.09
CA GLU A 243 9.74 -2.22 14.70
C GLU A 243 9.18 -1.26 13.65
N ALA A 244 9.66 -0.02 13.60
CA ALA A 244 9.21 1.00 12.63
C ALA A 244 9.18 0.49 11.18
N SER A 245 10.20 -0.29 10.76
CA SER A 245 10.28 -0.91 9.43
C SER A 245 9.20 -1.97 9.18
N THR A 246 8.83 -2.76 10.20
CA THR A 246 7.75 -3.76 10.06
C THR A 246 6.39 -3.07 10.05
N TYR A 247 6.21 -2.06 10.91
CA TYR A 247 5.02 -1.23 10.94
C TYR A 247 4.78 -0.58 9.57
N SER A 248 5.79 0.07 8.98
CA SER A 248 5.65 0.77 7.70
C SER A 248 5.36 -0.16 6.51
N VAL A 249 5.80 -1.42 6.57
CA VAL A 249 5.48 -2.42 5.55
C VAL A 249 4.03 -2.88 5.68
N ILE A 250 3.48 -3.02 6.89
CA ILE A 250 2.07 -3.41 7.06
C ILE A 250 1.13 -2.28 6.61
N THR A 251 1.52 -1.02 6.80
CA THR A 251 0.70 0.13 6.41
C THR A 251 0.58 0.33 4.89
N THR A 252 1.30 -0.44 4.06
CA THR A 252 1.10 -0.45 2.61
C THR A 252 -0.25 -1.02 2.18
N ILE A 253 -1.03 -1.60 3.11
CA ILE A 253 -2.40 -2.03 2.86
C ILE A 253 -3.41 -0.87 2.83
N GLU A 254 -3.03 0.29 3.37
CA GLU A 254 -3.89 1.48 3.47
C GLU A 254 -4.46 1.98 2.12
N PRO A 255 -3.70 2.05 1.00
CA PRO A 255 -4.27 2.41 -0.30
C PRO A 255 -5.37 1.43 -0.74
N VAL A 256 -5.19 0.13 -0.49
CA VAL A 256 -6.17 -0.92 -0.85
C VAL A 256 -7.44 -0.74 -0.04
N LEU A 257 -7.31 -0.53 1.27
CA LEU A 257 -8.43 -0.25 2.16
C LEU A 257 -9.13 1.07 1.79
N GLY A 258 -8.38 2.09 1.39
CA GLY A 258 -8.91 3.37 0.91
C GLY A 258 -9.78 3.21 -0.34
N ILE A 259 -9.35 2.39 -1.31
CA ILE A 259 -10.16 2.05 -2.49
C ILE A 259 -11.47 1.35 -2.07
N ILE A 260 -11.38 0.36 -1.18
CA ILE A 260 -12.57 -0.37 -0.70
C ILE A 260 -13.55 0.59 0.00
N VAL A 261 -13.04 1.48 0.84
CA VAL A 261 -13.86 2.47 1.54
C VAL A 261 -14.50 3.46 0.55
N ALA A 262 -13.75 3.95 -0.43
CA ALA A 262 -14.30 4.84 -1.46
C ALA A 262 -15.45 4.18 -2.24
N VAL A 263 -15.33 2.90 -2.59
CA VAL A 263 -16.40 2.17 -3.29
C VAL A 263 -17.64 2.01 -2.41
N ILE A 264 -17.46 1.63 -1.15
CA ILE A 264 -18.59 1.37 -0.23
C ILE A 264 -19.30 2.67 0.18
N PHE A 265 -18.54 3.72 0.51
CA PHE A 265 -19.09 4.95 1.11
C PHE A 265 -19.37 6.06 0.11
N LEU A 266 -18.58 6.18 -0.96
CA LEU A 266 -18.78 7.24 -1.97
C LEU A 266 -19.55 6.74 -3.19
N GLY A 267 -19.83 5.43 -3.28
CA GLY A 267 -20.48 4.83 -4.45
C GLY A 267 -19.67 5.00 -5.73
N GLU A 268 -18.36 5.26 -5.62
CA GLU A 268 -17.50 5.46 -6.79
C GLU A 268 -17.45 4.17 -7.62
N SER A 269 -17.85 4.27 -8.89
CA SER A 269 -17.77 3.15 -9.83
C SER A 269 -16.30 2.74 -10.01
N MET A 270 -15.97 1.50 -9.61
CA MET A 270 -14.64 0.95 -9.80
C MET A 270 -14.31 0.90 -11.30
N SER A 271 -13.38 1.74 -11.75
CA SER A 271 -12.78 1.50 -13.06
C SER A 271 -11.94 0.22 -12.97
N VAL A 272 -12.10 -0.66 -13.96
CA VAL A 272 -11.39 -1.94 -14.11
C VAL A 272 -9.87 -1.85 -13.82
N PRO A 273 -9.15 -0.77 -14.17
CA PRO A 273 -7.74 -0.61 -13.82
C PRO A 273 -7.44 -0.52 -12.30
N ARG A 274 -8.32 0.10 -11.49
CA ARG A 274 -8.12 0.20 -10.03
C ARG A 274 -8.31 -1.15 -9.33
N PHE A 275 -9.25 -1.96 -9.82
CA PHE A 275 -9.43 -3.35 -9.37
C PHE A 275 -8.22 -4.21 -9.73
N ILE A 276 -7.72 -4.10 -10.96
CA ILE A 276 -6.54 -4.84 -11.43
C ILE A 276 -5.30 -4.45 -10.62
N GLY A 277 -5.07 -3.17 -10.30
CA GLY A 277 -3.92 -2.75 -9.48
C GLY A 277 -3.94 -3.30 -8.05
N ALA A 278 -5.09 -3.23 -7.37
CA ALA A 278 -5.26 -3.78 -6.02
C ALA A 278 -5.21 -5.32 -6.00
N ALA A 279 -5.81 -5.97 -7.00
CA ALA A 279 -5.80 -7.42 -7.14
C ALA A 279 -4.40 -7.94 -7.53
N LEU A 280 -3.67 -7.28 -8.43
CA LEU A 280 -2.30 -7.68 -8.83
C LEU A 280 -1.33 -7.69 -7.65
N ALA A 281 -1.45 -6.71 -6.74
CA ALA A 281 -0.65 -6.66 -5.52
C ALA A 281 -0.85 -7.90 -4.62
N MET A 282 -2.07 -8.46 -4.58
CA MET A 282 -2.42 -9.62 -3.75
C MET A 282 -2.29 -10.96 -4.49
N VAL A 283 -2.59 -10.99 -5.79
CA VAL A 283 -2.67 -12.20 -6.61
C VAL A 283 -1.29 -12.72 -6.94
N LYS A 284 -0.30 -11.85 -7.23
CA LYS A 284 1.06 -12.30 -7.50
C LYS A 284 1.66 -13.03 -6.29
N GLU A 285 1.54 -12.44 -5.10
CA GLU A 285 2.10 -13.02 -3.87
C GLU A 285 1.41 -14.36 -3.52
N THR A 286 0.11 -14.47 -3.81
CA THR A 286 -0.65 -15.71 -3.63
C THR A 286 -0.29 -16.79 -4.65
N ILE A 287 -0.13 -16.42 -5.94
CA ILE A 287 0.25 -17.36 -7.01
C ILE A 287 1.69 -17.84 -6.82
N GLU A 288 2.61 -16.94 -6.52
CA GLU A 288 4.01 -17.26 -6.28
C GLU A 288 4.15 -18.19 -5.08
N ARG A 289 3.43 -17.90 -3.99
CA ARG A 289 3.37 -18.77 -2.82
C ARG A 289 2.79 -20.15 -3.14
N ASN A 290 1.66 -20.20 -3.85
CA ASN A 290 1.05 -21.48 -4.26
C ASN A 290 1.95 -22.29 -5.22
N MET A 291 2.72 -21.63 -6.08
CA MET A 291 3.67 -22.29 -6.98
C MET A 291 4.90 -22.79 -6.22
N LEU A 292 5.45 -22.01 -5.30
CA LEU A 292 6.57 -22.44 -4.46
C LEU A 292 6.17 -23.59 -3.52
N ASP A 293 4.95 -23.56 -2.98
CA ASP A 293 4.40 -24.66 -2.18
C ASP A 293 4.24 -25.94 -3.02
N ARG A 294 3.88 -25.83 -4.32
CA ARG A 294 3.83 -26.96 -5.26
C ARG A 294 5.20 -27.47 -5.69
N ILE A 295 6.20 -26.59 -5.83
CA ILE A 295 7.59 -26.95 -6.15
C ILE A 295 8.23 -27.71 -4.97
N GLY A 296 7.79 -27.44 -3.75
CA GLY A 296 8.25 -28.13 -2.54
C GLY A 296 9.49 -27.50 -1.91
N ALA A 297 9.66 -27.75 -0.61
CA ALA A 297 10.66 -27.07 0.22
C ALA A 297 12.13 -27.33 -0.19
N ASP A 298 12.38 -28.44 -0.89
CA ASP A 298 13.74 -28.84 -1.29
C ASP A 298 14.24 -28.07 -2.51
N LEU A 299 13.33 -27.73 -3.43
CA LEU A 299 13.66 -27.06 -4.71
C LEU A 299 13.36 -25.56 -4.67
N ALA A 300 12.35 -25.12 -3.91
CA ALA A 300 11.96 -23.72 -3.80
C ALA A 300 13.12 -22.74 -3.51
N PRO A 301 14.14 -23.06 -2.67
CA PRO A 301 15.26 -22.15 -2.41
C PRO A 301 16.14 -21.86 -3.64
N PHE A 302 16.07 -22.71 -4.66
CA PHE A 302 16.90 -22.63 -5.87
C PHE A 302 16.13 -22.15 -7.10
N VAL A 303 14.81 -21.95 -7.00
CA VAL A 303 13.95 -21.53 -8.11
C VAL A 303 13.68 -20.03 -8.03
N LYS A 304 13.90 -19.32 -9.14
CA LYS A 304 13.50 -17.91 -9.31
C LYS A 304 12.35 -17.83 -10.30
N LEU A 305 11.18 -17.39 -9.83
CA LEU A 305 10.00 -17.17 -10.65
C LEU A 305 10.02 -15.75 -11.22
N ASP A 306 10.08 -15.62 -12.55
CA ASP A 306 9.95 -14.33 -13.25
C ASP A 306 8.65 -14.40 -14.09
N LEU A 307 7.69 -13.51 -13.82
CA LEU A 307 6.45 -13.40 -14.59
C LEU A 307 6.75 -12.66 -15.91
N ILE A 308 6.67 -13.38 -17.03
CA ILE A 308 6.97 -12.86 -18.37
C ILE A 308 5.70 -12.32 -19.04
N GLU A 309 4.57 -13.02 -18.89
CA GLU A 309 3.28 -12.66 -19.49
C GLU A 309 2.14 -13.14 -18.58
N TYR A 310 1.01 -12.43 -18.60
CA TYR A 310 -0.22 -12.82 -17.92
C TYR A 310 -1.38 -12.82 -18.92
N GLY A 311 -2.06 -13.96 -19.06
CA GLY A 311 -3.17 -14.13 -19.98
C GLY A 311 -4.02 -15.34 -19.60
N GLY A 312 -5.10 -15.56 -20.36
CA GLY A 312 -5.87 -16.80 -20.24
C GLY A 312 -5.01 -18.01 -20.61
N ALA A 313 -5.38 -19.19 -20.12
CA ALA A 313 -4.74 -20.43 -20.56
C ALA A 313 -4.88 -20.55 -22.09
N VAL A 314 -3.77 -20.64 -22.81
CA VAL A 314 -3.78 -20.90 -24.25
C VAL A 314 -4.19 -22.36 -24.45
N SER A 315 -5.43 -22.58 -24.85
CA SER A 315 -5.91 -23.90 -25.27
C SER A 315 -5.74 -24.02 -26.78
N ASN A 316 -4.94 -24.98 -27.24
CA ASN A 316 -4.91 -25.36 -28.65
C ASN A 316 -5.65 -26.71 -28.77
N PRO A 317 -6.93 -26.73 -29.14
CA PRO A 317 -7.69 -27.97 -29.12
C PRO A 317 -7.32 -28.84 -30.33
N MET A 318 -7.48 -30.16 -30.19
CA MET A 318 -7.08 -31.15 -31.21
C MET A 318 -7.89 -31.05 -32.52
N ASP A 319 -9.02 -30.35 -32.50
CA ASP A 319 -9.90 -30.09 -33.63
C ASP A 319 -9.60 -28.74 -34.33
N HIS A 320 -8.55 -28.03 -33.92
CA HIS A 320 -8.19 -26.75 -34.53
C HIS A 320 -7.87 -26.90 -36.03
N GLU A 321 -8.42 -26.02 -36.87
CA GLU A 321 -8.36 -26.08 -38.34
C GLU A 321 -6.93 -26.22 -38.89
N ILE A 322 -5.96 -25.61 -38.20
CA ILE A 322 -4.55 -25.65 -38.57
C ILE A 322 -3.98 -27.08 -38.65
N LEU A 323 -4.48 -28.01 -37.83
CA LEU A 323 -4.07 -29.42 -37.89
C LEU A 323 -4.59 -30.09 -39.17
N GLY A 324 -5.81 -29.74 -39.60
CA GLY A 324 -6.38 -30.20 -40.86
C GLY A 324 -5.62 -29.67 -42.09
N ILE A 325 -5.26 -28.38 -42.07
CA ILE A 325 -4.48 -27.76 -43.15
C ILE A 325 -3.08 -28.38 -43.25
N ALA A 326 -2.38 -28.51 -42.11
CA ALA A 326 -1.07 -29.14 -42.06
C ALA A 326 -1.13 -30.61 -42.52
N SER A 327 -2.18 -31.33 -42.12
CA SER A 327 -2.44 -32.70 -42.55
C SER A 327 -2.59 -32.81 -44.06
N ALA A 328 -3.43 -31.96 -44.65
CA ALA A 328 -3.69 -31.94 -46.08
C ALA A 328 -2.41 -31.64 -46.87
N ALA A 329 -1.60 -30.67 -46.42
CA ALA A 329 -0.35 -30.29 -47.06
C ALA A 329 0.72 -31.40 -47.04
N ILE A 330 0.82 -32.15 -45.94
CA ILE A 330 1.74 -33.29 -45.84
C ILE A 330 1.25 -34.43 -46.73
N ARG A 331 -0.05 -34.72 -46.70
CA ARG A 331 -0.66 -35.78 -47.52
C ARG A 331 -0.65 -35.51 -49.02
N THR A 332 -0.49 -34.25 -49.42
CA THR A 332 -0.28 -33.92 -50.84
C THR A 332 1.07 -34.40 -51.35
N ARG A 333 2.05 -34.58 -50.45
CA ARG A 333 3.40 -35.07 -50.78
C ARG A 333 3.61 -36.54 -50.42
N ASP A 334 2.92 -37.03 -49.41
CA ASP A 334 2.94 -38.43 -48.98
C ASP A 334 1.53 -38.86 -48.53
N SER A 335 0.79 -39.53 -49.41
CA SER A 335 -0.60 -39.90 -49.17
C SER A 335 -0.78 -40.90 -48.03
N GLU A 336 0.27 -41.63 -47.64
CA GLU A 336 0.21 -42.62 -46.56
C GLU A 336 0.70 -42.08 -45.21
N ALA A 337 1.09 -40.80 -45.14
CA ALA A 337 1.58 -40.18 -43.93
C ALA A 337 0.58 -40.28 -42.75
N ILE A 338 1.02 -40.91 -41.66
CA ILE A 338 0.33 -40.98 -40.37
C ILE A 338 0.81 -39.79 -39.52
N LEU A 339 -0.09 -38.86 -39.22
CA LEU A 339 0.22 -37.69 -38.42
C LEU A 339 0.09 -38.04 -36.94
N MET A 340 1.21 -38.02 -36.23
CA MET A 340 1.21 -38.01 -34.78
C MET A 340 1.28 -36.56 -34.29
N PRO A 341 0.31 -36.08 -33.49
CA PRO A 341 0.37 -34.76 -32.86
C PRO A 341 1.45 -34.77 -31.79
N ALA A 342 2.70 -34.53 -32.20
CA ALA A 342 3.83 -34.37 -31.31
C ALA A 342 4.26 -32.90 -31.31
N VAL A 343 4.24 -32.25 -30.14
CA VAL A 343 4.89 -30.95 -29.97
C VAL A 343 6.38 -31.22 -29.81
N ALA A 344 7.13 -31.15 -30.91
CA ALA A 344 8.59 -31.22 -30.87
C ALA A 344 9.15 -29.87 -30.35
N PRO A 345 10.09 -29.88 -29.39
CA PRO A 345 10.62 -28.66 -28.80
C PRO A 345 11.60 -28.02 -29.78
N TYR A 346 11.18 -27.01 -30.51
CA TYR A 346 12.11 -26.07 -31.15
C TYR A 346 12.30 -24.88 -30.20
N ALA A 347 13.39 -24.92 -29.44
CA ALA A 347 13.94 -23.82 -28.64
C ALA A 347 12.91 -23.03 -27.79
N THR A 348 12.28 -23.69 -26.82
CA THR A 348 11.35 -23.07 -25.87
C THR A 348 12.07 -22.21 -24.83
N ASP A 349 12.28 -20.93 -25.15
CA ASP A 349 12.33 -19.88 -24.14
C ASP A 349 11.29 -18.82 -24.50
N ALA A 350 10.17 -18.81 -23.77
CA ALA A 350 9.12 -17.79 -23.93
C ALA A 350 9.70 -16.37 -23.83
N LYS A 351 10.84 -16.18 -23.14
CA LYS A 351 11.55 -14.89 -23.07
C LYS A 351 11.98 -14.34 -24.42
N ILE A 352 12.23 -15.20 -25.41
CA ILE A 352 12.72 -14.79 -26.75
C ILE A 352 11.56 -14.56 -27.71
N THR A 353 10.51 -15.39 -27.65
CA THR A 353 9.44 -15.39 -28.64
C THR A 353 8.29 -14.43 -28.31
N VAL A 354 8.03 -14.17 -27.02
CA VAL A 354 7.00 -13.22 -26.57
C VAL A 354 7.27 -11.80 -27.09
N PRO A 355 8.50 -11.25 -27.04
CA PRO A 355 8.81 -9.95 -27.65
C PRO A 355 8.60 -9.90 -29.17
N ALA A 356 8.64 -11.05 -29.84
CA ALA A 356 8.38 -11.17 -31.28
C ALA A 356 6.89 -11.34 -31.64
N GLY A 357 5.99 -11.27 -30.64
CA GLY A 357 4.55 -11.45 -30.83
C GLY A 357 4.15 -12.91 -31.08
N ILE A 358 5.02 -13.86 -30.77
CA ILE A 358 4.79 -15.29 -30.97
C ILE A 358 4.50 -15.93 -29.59
N PRO A 359 3.23 -16.21 -29.26
CA PRO A 359 2.88 -16.88 -28.03
C PRO A 359 3.44 -18.30 -28.07
N THR A 360 4.38 -18.62 -27.18
CA THR A 360 4.92 -19.97 -27.04
C THR A 360 4.70 -20.52 -25.63
N TYR A 361 4.57 -21.84 -25.55
CA TYR A 361 4.44 -22.55 -24.29
C TYR A 361 5.68 -23.42 -24.08
N GLY A 362 6.30 -23.34 -22.90
CA GLY A 362 7.24 -24.36 -22.45
C GLY A 362 6.46 -25.57 -21.95
N PHE A 363 6.48 -26.68 -22.69
CA PHE A 363 5.77 -27.94 -22.41
C PHE A 363 4.31 -27.77 -21.91
N SER A 364 3.36 -27.66 -22.83
CA SER A 364 2.00 -28.13 -22.59
C SER A 364 1.70 -29.18 -23.64
N PRO A 365 1.42 -30.44 -23.29
CA PRO A 365 0.77 -31.32 -24.23
C PRO A 365 -0.58 -30.72 -24.62
N TYR A 366 -1.07 -31.09 -25.81
CA TYR A 366 -2.45 -30.83 -26.19
C TYR A 366 -3.38 -31.26 -25.06
N LEU A 367 -4.46 -30.50 -24.83
CA LEU A 367 -5.46 -30.89 -23.86
C LEU A 367 -6.08 -32.21 -24.33
N LEU A 368 -5.66 -33.31 -23.72
CA LEU A 368 -6.17 -34.64 -24.04
C LEU A 368 -7.63 -34.74 -23.59
N ASP A 369 -8.37 -35.67 -24.20
CA ASP A 369 -9.66 -36.08 -23.64
C ASP A 369 -9.45 -36.47 -22.16
N PRO A 370 -10.30 -36.01 -21.22
CA PRO A 370 -10.16 -36.35 -19.80
C PRO A 370 -10.03 -37.84 -19.50
N LYS A 371 -10.46 -38.71 -20.42
CA LYS A 371 -10.37 -40.17 -20.31
C LYS A 371 -9.02 -40.74 -20.78
N GLU A 372 -8.20 -39.96 -21.47
CA GLU A 372 -6.91 -40.39 -22.00
C GLU A 372 -5.76 -39.98 -21.07
N ARG A 373 -4.92 -40.94 -20.69
CA ARG A 373 -3.73 -40.67 -19.87
C ARG A 373 -2.53 -40.40 -20.77
N PHE A 374 -1.81 -39.33 -20.46
CA PHE A 374 -0.62 -38.89 -21.21
C PHE A 374 0.39 -40.02 -21.45
N MET A 375 0.68 -40.83 -20.44
CA MET A 375 1.65 -41.93 -20.56
C MET A 375 1.16 -43.06 -21.48
N GLU A 376 -0.13 -43.43 -21.41
CA GLU A 376 -0.72 -44.49 -22.24
C GLU A 376 -0.73 -44.10 -23.73
N ARG A 377 -0.89 -42.82 -24.06
CA ARG A 377 -0.93 -42.36 -25.46
C ARG A 377 0.44 -42.19 -26.10
N PHE A 378 1.45 -41.79 -25.33
CA PHE A 378 2.78 -41.44 -25.88
C PHE A 378 3.88 -42.46 -25.58
N HIS A 379 3.68 -43.36 -24.61
CA HIS A 379 4.69 -44.33 -24.20
C HIS A 379 4.25 -45.80 -24.30
N GLY A 380 2.99 -46.07 -24.66
CA GLY A 380 2.43 -47.42 -24.78
C GLY A 380 1.85 -47.92 -23.46
#